data_AF-A0AAU3DR43-F1
#
_entry.id   AF-A0AAU3DR43-F1
#
_cell.length_a   1.000
_cell.length_b   1.000
_cell.length_c   1.000
_cell.angle_alpha   90.00
_cell.angle_beta   90.00
_cell.angle_gamma   90.00
#
_symmetry.space_group_name_H-M   'P 1'
#
loop_
_entity.id
_entity.type
_entity.pdbx_description
1 polymer ?
#
loop_
_entity_poly.entity_id
_entity_poly.type
_entity_poly.pdbx_seq_one_letter_code
_entity_poly.pdbx_strand_id
1 'polypeptide(L)'
;MTGHDWSDVRQKLSLLAAAPTADEVFGTDGHGWELEPPLTPAELAELEGQFEVELPAEYRSFLLQAGQGGAGPAYGLFPPRRVDGRWQWEGDGADMTTPDSLVRPFPYTEAFNQADDVPEMPEEDDFASAEEYATAEEAWWEQHNAIMYDEAHFVGLLYLCHKGCALRDVLVVTGPARGTMWADGTAEEGGLEPLLDDDGTPLGFAGWYRRWLDEAARRVAGAGAARP
;
A
#
# COMPACT_ATOMS: atom_id res chain seq x y z
N MET A 1 -23.33 7.01 4.09
CA MET A 1 -22.21 7.65 3.39
C MET A 1 -21.54 8.61 4.35
N THR A 2 -20.48 8.17 5.01
CA THR A 2 -19.51 9.08 5.62
C THR A 2 -18.72 9.68 4.47
N GLY A 3 -19.27 10.75 3.87
CA GLY A 3 -18.56 11.48 2.83
C GLY A 3 -17.42 12.23 3.50
N HIS A 4 -16.18 11.81 3.26
CA HIS A 4 -15.02 12.63 3.59
C HIS A 4 -14.99 13.80 2.61
N ASP A 5 -14.80 15.01 3.16
CA ASP A 5 -14.58 16.19 2.34
C ASP A 5 -13.16 16.13 1.77
N TRP A 6 -13.03 16.31 0.46
CA TRP A 6 -11.75 16.31 -0.26
C TRP A 6 -11.46 17.63 -0.97
N SER A 7 -12.35 18.63 -0.81
CA SER A 7 -12.33 19.87 -1.58
C SER A 7 -11.06 20.72 -1.37
N ASP A 8 -10.43 20.60 -0.21
CA ASP A 8 -9.20 21.30 0.15
C ASP A 8 -7.90 20.60 -0.32
N VAL A 9 -7.95 19.32 -0.72
CA VAL A 9 -6.73 18.53 -1.01
C VAL A 9 -5.91 19.15 -2.12
N ARG A 10 -6.52 19.47 -3.26
CA ARG A 10 -5.81 20.08 -4.41
C ARG A 10 -5.17 21.41 -4.04
N GLN A 11 -5.86 22.22 -3.24
CA GLN A 11 -5.33 23.48 -2.75
C GLN A 11 -4.13 23.27 -1.82
N LYS A 12 -4.22 22.33 -0.87
CA LYS A 12 -3.12 21.98 0.03
C LYS A 12 -1.89 21.50 -0.73
N LEU A 13 -2.07 20.61 -1.70
CA LEU A 13 -0.98 20.13 -2.56
C LEU A 13 -0.32 21.27 -3.34
N SER A 14 -1.11 22.19 -3.90
CA SER A 14 -0.57 23.36 -4.58
C SER A 14 0.24 24.28 -3.65
N LEU A 15 -0.18 24.44 -2.40
CA LEU A 15 0.56 25.21 -1.40
C LEU A 15 1.87 24.51 -0.99
N LEU A 16 1.85 23.19 -0.82
CA LEU A 16 3.04 22.39 -0.52
C LEU A 16 4.04 22.44 -1.67
N ALA A 17 3.58 22.27 -2.91
CA ALA A 17 4.39 22.34 -4.12
C ALA A 17 5.10 23.70 -4.29
N ALA A 18 4.42 24.79 -3.91
CA ALA A 18 4.96 26.14 -4.03
C ALA A 18 5.96 26.51 -2.92
N ALA A 19 6.12 25.67 -1.90
CA ALA A 19 7.00 25.97 -0.79
C ALA A 19 8.49 25.82 -1.19
N PRO A 20 9.39 26.72 -0.74
CA PRO A 20 10.82 26.64 -1.06
C PRO A 20 11.56 25.41 -0.53
N THR A 21 10.90 24.61 0.29
CA THR A 21 11.40 23.40 0.96
C THR A 21 10.52 22.19 0.62
N ALA A 22 9.78 22.25 -0.49
CA ALA A 22 8.94 21.14 -0.95
C ALA A 22 9.75 19.85 -1.19
N ASP A 23 10.98 20.00 -1.65
CA ASP A 23 11.96 18.93 -1.90
C ASP A 23 12.45 18.22 -0.63
N GLU A 24 12.21 18.78 0.55
CA GLU A 24 12.52 18.14 1.85
C GLU A 24 11.51 17.05 2.25
N VAL A 25 10.41 16.94 1.52
CA VAL A 25 9.45 15.85 1.69
C VAL A 25 9.90 14.66 0.84
N PHE A 26 10.04 13.52 1.50
CA PHE A 26 10.46 12.27 0.88
C PHE A 26 9.54 11.87 -0.27
N GLY A 27 10.14 11.49 -1.40
CA GLY A 27 9.43 10.99 -2.58
C GLY A 27 8.82 12.07 -3.49
N THR A 28 9.17 13.34 -3.26
CA THR A 28 8.72 14.47 -4.12
C THR A 28 9.05 14.27 -5.60
N ASP A 29 10.21 13.68 -5.92
CA ASP A 29 10.60 13.37 -7.30
C ASP A 29 9.70 12.33 -7.97
N GLY A 30 9.00 11.50 -7.18
CA GLY A 30 8.00 10.55 -7.68
C GLY A 30 6.62 11.17 -7.78
N HIS A 31 6.10 11.71 -6.67
CA HIS A 31 4.70 12.11 -6.59
C HIS A 31 4.40 13.50 -7.17
N GLY A 32 5.41 14.36 -7.31
CA GLY A 32 5.34 15.67 -7.94
C GLY A 32 4.39 16.71 -7.32
N TRP A 33 3.67 16.37 -6.24
CA TRP A 33 2.58 17.17 -5.65
C TRP A 33 1.37 17.35 -6.58
N GLU A 34 1.28 16.57 -7.64
CA GLU A 34 0.20 16.66 -8.62
C GLU A 34 -0.76 15.48 -8.51
N LEU A 35 -2.04 15.76 -8.26
CA LEU A 35 -3.09 14.77 -8.39
C LEU A 35 -3.63 14.75 -9.82
N GLU A 36 -3.72 13.55 -10.36
CA GLU A 36 -4.45 13.31 -11.60
C GLU A 36 -5.93 13.67 -11.47
N PRO A 37 -6.64 13.96 -12.58
CA PRO A 37 -8.07 14.25 -12.54
C PRO A 37 -8.88 13.16 -11.83
N PRO A 38 -9.99 13.49 -11.16
CA PRO A 38 -10.88 12.50 -10.58
C PRO A 38 -11.54 11.64 -11.67
N LEU A 39 -11.85 10.39 -11.33
CA LEU A 39 -12.67 9.52 -12.15
C LEU A 39 -14.11 10.04 -12.22
N THR A 40 -14.76 9.79 -13.35
CA THR A 40 -16.22 9.92 -13.43
C THR A 40 -16.90 8.75 -12.71
N PRO A 41 -18.18 8.91 -12.28
CA PRO A 41 -18.94 7.80 -11.71
C PRO A 41 -19.06 6.59 -12.64
N ALA A 42 -19.08 6.81 -13.96
CA ALA A 42 -19.14 5.73 -14.95
C ALA A 42 -17.82 4.96 -15.02
N GLU A 43 -16.68 5.66 -15.04
CA GLU A 43 -15.35 5.03 -15.04
C GLU A 43 -15.11 4.21 -13.78
N LEU A 44 -15.48 4.75 -12.61
CA LEU A 44 -15.39 4.02 -11.36
C LEU A 44 -16.29 2.77 -11.38
N ALA A 45 -17.51 2.87 -11.89
CA ALA A 45 -18.42 1.72 -11.98
C ALA A 45 -17.87 0.64 -12.94
N GLU A 46 -17.21 1.03 -14.02
CA GLU A 46 -16.53 0.09 -14.92
C GLU A 46 -15.30 -0.55 -14.26
N LEU A 47 -14.51 0.23 -13.51
CA LEU A 47 -13.38 -0.27 -12.74
C LEU A 47 -13.85 -1.32 -11.73
N GLU A 48 -14.80 -0.98 -10.87
CA GLU A 48 -15.39 -1.89 -9.87
C GLU A 48 -16.04 -3.11 -10.53
N GLY A 49 -16.71 -2.92 -11.67
CA GLY A 49 -17.31 -4.01 -12.44
C GLY A 49 -16.28 -4.97 -13.03
N GLN A 50 -15.10 -4.49 -13.45
CA GLN A 50 -14.03 -5.33 -13.98
C GLN A 50 -13.39 -6.19 -12.89
N PHE A 51 -13.22 -5.63 -11.68
CA PHE A 51 -12.60 -6.32 -10.55
C PHE A 51 -13.62 -7.07 -9.67
N GLU A 52 -14.91 -7.01 -10.01
CA GLU A 52 -16.02 -7.65 -9.28
C GLU A 52 -16.07 -7.29 -7.78
N VAL A 53 -15.62 -6.08 -7.43
CA VAL A 53 -15.60 -5.57 -6.06
C VAL A 53 -16.13 -4.15 -6.00
N GLU A 54 -16.78 -3.80 -4.90
CA GLU A 54 -16.99 -2.39 -4.54
C GLU A 54 -15.77 -1.90 -3.78
N LEU A 55 -15.17 -0.77 -4.16
CA LEU A 55 -14.03 -0.22 -3.42
C LEU A 55 -14.47 0.36 -2.07
N PRO A 56 -13.60 0.36 -1.04
CA PRO A 56 -13.94 0.98 0.25
C PRO A 56 -14.38 2.44 0.10
N ALA A 57 -15.41 2.83 0.86
CA ALA A 57 -16.13 4.09 0.65
C ALA A 57 -15.24 5.34 0.67
N GLU A 58 -14.22 5.36 1.53
CA GLU A 58 -13.29 6.47 1.63
C GLU A 58 -12.45 6.63 0.35
N TYR A 59 -11.87 5.53 -0.14
CA TYR A 59 -11.10 5.53 -1.39
C TYR A 59 -11.98 5.82 -2.60
N ARG A 60 -13.19 5.25 -2.65
CA ARG A 60 -14.20 5.55 -3.67
C ARG A 60 -14.49 7.05 -3.74
N SER A 61 -14.68 7.69 -2.59
CA SER A 61 -14.95 9.13 -2.52
C SER A 61 -13.76 9.97 -2.97
N PHE A 62 -12.53 9.53 -2.65
CA PHE A 62 -11.30 10.18 -3.09
C PHE A 62 -11.15 10.13 -4.61
N LEU A 63 -11.33 8.95 -5.22
CA LEU A 63 -11.24 8.77 -6.68
C LEU A 63 -12.21 9.67 -7.44
N LEU A 64 -13.39 9.93 -6.88
CA LEU A 64 -14.44 10.75 -7.51
C LEU A 64 -14.29 12.26 -7.27
N GLN A 65 -13.62 12.68 -6.20
CA GLN A 65 -13.62 14.07 -5.75
C GLN A 65 -12.23 14.71 -5.73
N ALA A 66 -11.22 13.97 -5.27
CA ALA A 66 -9.86 14.47 -5.15
C ALA A 66 -9.07 14.23 -6.43
N GLY A 67 -8.93 12.99 -6.86
CA GLY A 67 -8.10 12.57 -7.99
C GLY A 67 -7.94 11.05 -8.03
N GLN A 68 -7.55 10.53 -9.19
CA GLN A 68 -7.39 9.08 -9.36
C GLN A 68 -6.03 8.53 -8.90
N GLY A 69 -5.02 9.38 -8.68
CA GLY A 69 -3.68 8.98 -8.26
C GLY A 69 -2.68 10.13 -8.36
N GLY A 70 -1.38 9.85 -8.30
CA GLY A 70 -0.32 10.86 -8.31
C GLY A 70 0.10 11.25 -6.90
N ALA A 71 -0.07 12.52 -6.51
CA ALA A 71 0.36 13.02 -5.21
C ALA A 71 -0.16 12.16 -4.03
N GLY A 72 0.76 11.61 -3.25
CA GLY A 72 0.47 10.75 -2.11
C GLY A 72 1.75 10.36 -1.36
N PRO A 73 1.64 9.51 -0.34
CA PRO A 73 2.79 9.06 0.45
C PRO A 73 3.94 8.51 -0.40
N ALA A 74 5.18 8.76 0.06
CA ALA A 74 6.40 8.37 -0.61
C ALA A 74 6.40 8.77 -2.10
N TYR A 75 6.43 7.81 -3.03
CA TYR A 75 6.51 8.09 -4.46
C TYR A 75 5.15 8.37 -5.11
N GLY A 76 4.06 8.35 -4.34
CA GLY A 76 2.72 8.70 -4.80
C GLY A 76 1.75 7.52 -4.85
N LEU A 77 0.48 7.84 -5.07
CA LEU A 77 -0.59 6.89 -5.27
C LEU A 77 -0.56 6.30 -6.67
N PHE A 78 -0.69 4.98 -6.77
CA PHE A 78 -0.85 4.26 -8.02
C PHE A 78 -2.20 4.63 -8.66
N PRO A 79 -2.20 5.29 -9.83
CA PRO A 79 -3.45 5.61 -10.51
C PRO A 79 -4.04 4.36 -11.16
N PRO A 80 -5.37 4.11 -11.07
CA PRO A 80 -6.03 3.19 -11.97
C PRO A 80 -6.07 3.81 -13.37
N ARG A 81 -5.58 3.07 -14.37
CA ARG A 81 -5.59 3.46 -15.78
C ARG A 81 -6.16 2.38 -16.66
N ARG A 82 -6.66 2.79 -17.84
CA ARG A 82 -6.99 1.86 -18.92
C ARG A 82 -5.76 1.63 -19.80
N VAL A 83 -5.27 0.39 -19.83
CA VAL A 83 -4.23 -0.09 -20.74
C VAL A 83 -4.86 -1.18 -21.61
N ASP A 84 -4.79 -1.01 -22.93
CA ASP A 84 -5.42 -1.91 -23.91
C ASP A 84 -6.91 -2.21 -23.60
N GLY A 85 -7.63 -1.19 -23.13
CA GLY A 85 -9.06 -1.27 -22.81
C GLY A 85 -9.41 -1.95 -21.49
N ARG A 86 -8.41 -2.33 -20.67
CA ARG A 86 -8.62 -2.90 -19.33
C ARG A 86 -8.07 -1.99 -18.25
N TRP A 87 -8.78 -1.92 -17.14
CA TRP A 87 -8.33 -1.21 -15.96
C TRP A 87 -7.22 -1.97 -15.24
N GLN A 88 -6.19 -1.25 -14.81
CA GLN A 88 -5.14 -1.74 -13.92
C GLN A 88 -4.59 -0.56 -13.12
N TRP A 89 -4.09 -0.82 -11.92
CA TRP A 89 -3.29 0.16 -11.21
C TRP A 89 -1.88 0.19 -11.80
N GLU A 90 -1.28 1.39 -11.88
CA GLU A 90 0.07 1.59 -12.42
C GLU A 90 1.04 1.99 -11.30
N GLY A 91 2.09 1.18 -11.09
CA GLY A 91 3.10 1.43 -10.06
C GLY A 91 3.94 0.19 -9.76
N ASP A 92 5.06 0.37 -9.06
CA ASP A 92 5.90 -0.74 -8.59
C ASP A 92 5.17 -1.60 -7.55
N GLY A 93 4.82 -2.82 -7.94
CA GLY A 93 4.03 -3.76 -7.15
C GLY A 93 2.51 -3.60 -7.30
N ALA A 94 2.03 -2.73 -8.21
CA ALA A 94 0.61 -2.62 -8.49
C ALA A 94 0.04 -3.89 -9.18
N ASP A 95 0.90 -4.61 -9.91
CA ASP A 95 0.60 -5.88 -10.57
C ASP A 95 0.34 -7.04 -9.60
N MET A 96 0.73 -6.89 -8.33
CA MET A 96 0.35 -7.81 -7.25
C MET A 96 -1.17 -7.79 -6.99
N THR A 97 -1.87 -6.71 -7.37
CA THR A 97 -3.33 -6.63 -7.30
C THR A 97 -3.95 -7.19 -8.58
N THR A 98 -4.43 -8.43 -8.51
CA THR A 98 -5.17 -9.08 -9.61
C THR A 98 -6.66 -9.17 -9.31
N PRO A 99 -7.55 -9.25 -10.32
CA PRO A 99 -8.98 -9.50 -10.11
C PRO A 99 -9.25 -10.69 -9.18
N ASP A 100 -8.58 -11.83 -9.41
CA ASP A 100 -8.76 -13.05 -8.61
C ASP A 100 -8.26 -12.90 -7.17
N SER A 101 -7.21 -12.13 -6.93
CA SER A 101 -6.76 -11.83 -5.57
C SER A 101 -7.74 -10.91 -4.83
N LEU A 102 -8.31 -9.91 -5.51
CA LEU A 102 -9.04 -8.83 -4.86
C LEU A 102 -10.43 -9.24 -4.37
N VAL A 103 -11.05 -10.23 -5.01
CA VAL A 103 -12.36 -10.80 -4.61
C VAL A 103 -12.24 -11.78 -3.44
N ARG A 104 -11.04 -12.30 -3.16
CA ARG A 104 -10.81 -13.23 -2.05
C ARG A 104 -10.65 -12.44 -0.74
N PRO A 105 -11.21 -12.92 0.38
CA PRO A 105 -11.17 -12.17 1.64
C PRO A 105 -9.78 -12.26 2.28
N PHE A 106 -9.16 -11.10 2.50
CA PHE A 106 -7.99 -10.96 3.37
C PHE A 106 -8.29 -11.59 4.74
N PRO A 107 -7.47 -12.49 5.28
CA PRO A 107 -7.86 -13.28 6.45
C PRO A 107 -7.60 -12.57 7.79
N TYR A 108 -6.77 -11.53 7.82
CA TYR A 108 -6.26 -10.97 9.07
C TYR A 108 -6.98 -9.70 9.53
N THR A 109 -7.05 -9.52 10.85
CA THR A 109 -7.55 -8.31 11.53
C THR A 109 -6.54 -7.70 12.51
N GLU A 110 -5.44 -8.39 12.74
CA GLU A 110 -4.30 -8.00 13.58
C GLU A 110 -3.01 -8.24 12.77
N ALA A 111 -1.89 -7.70 13.25
CA ALA A 111 -0.59 -7.91 12.60
C ALA A 111 -0.31 -9.41 12.40
N PHE A 112 0.25 -9.74 11.23
CA PHE A 112 0.58 -11.11 10.84
C PHE A 112 1.94 -11.14 10.15
N ASN A 113 2.81 -12.04 10.57
CA ASN A 113 4.10 -12.25 9.94
C ASN A 113 4.28 -13.73 9.60
N GLN A 114 4.27 -14.06 8.31
CA GLN A 114 4.47 -15.43 7.84
C GLN A 114 5.86 -15.98 8.18
N ALA A 115 6.84 -15.11 8.44
CA ALA A 115 8.16 -15.53 8.90
C ALA A 115 8.11 -16.24 10.28
N ASP A 116 7.09 -15.98 11.10
CA ASP A 116 6.91 -16.63 12.39
C ASP A 116 6.59 -18.14 12.26
N ASP A 117 6.05 -18.55 11.10
CA ASP A 117 5.72 -19.95 10.80
C ASP A 117 6.87 -20.69 10.10
N VAL A 118 7.95 -19.99 9.71
CA VAL A 118 9.11 -20.59 9.05
C VAL A 118 9.94 -21.38 10.08
N PRO A 119 10.25 -22.67 9.82
CA PRO A 119 11.09 -23.45 10.72
C PRO A 119 12.52 -22.91 10.74
N GLU A 120 13.25 -23.16 11.83
CA GLU A 120 14.68 -22.83 11.91
C GLU A 120 15.46 -23.53 10.79
N MET A 121 16.43 -22.82 10.19
CA MET A 121 17.29 -23.36 9.14
C MET A 121 18.16 -24.49 9.73
N PRO A 122 18.27 -25.66 9.05
CA PRO A 122 19.14 -26.73 9.52
C PRO A 122 20.60 -26.26 9.63
N GLU A 123 21.30 -26.67 10.69
CA GLU A 123 22.74 -26.41 10.85
C GLU A 123 23.55 -27.54 10.20
N GLU A 124 24.61 -27.20 9.44
CA GLU A 124 25.46 -28.21 8.77
C GLU A 124 26.05 -29.25 9.75
N ASP A 125 26.37 -28.84 10.98
CA ASP A 125 26.97 -29.68 12.02
C ASP A 125 26.02 -30.77 12.55
N ASP A 126 24.71 -30.69 12.30
CA ASP A 126 23.72 -31.69 12.71
C ASP A 126 23.66 -32.91 11.78
N PHE A 127 24.35 -32.87 10.64
CA PHE A 127 24.27 -33.91 9.60
C PHE A 127 25.55 -34.74 9.51
N ALA A 128 25.42 -36.02 9.16
CA ALA A 128 26.58 -36.92 9.07
C ALA A 128 27.41 -36.69 7.80
N SER A 129 26.87 -35.95 6.83
CA SER A 129 27.55 -35.60 5.58
C SER A 129 26.97 -34.35 4.93
N ALA A 130 27.76 -33.71 4.05
CA ALA A 130 27.33 -32.57 3.25
C ALA A 130 26.17 -32.90 2.28
N GLU A 131 26.03 -34.16 1.84
CA GLU A 131 24.92 -34.59 0.97
C GLU A 131 23.59 -34.65 1.73
N GLU A 132 23.62 -35.13 2.98
CA GLU A 132 22.47 -35.11 3.88
C GLU A 132 22.05 -33.67 4.22
N TYR A 133 23.02 -32.79 4.52
CA TYR A 133 22.77 -31.37 4.74
C TYR A 133 22.15 -30.70 3.51
N ALA A 134 22.72 -30.88 2.32
CA ALA A 134 22.19 -30.28 1.09
C ALA A 134 20.75 -30.70 0.80
N THR A 135 20.40 -31.97 1.09
CA THR A 135 19.02 -32.47 0.96
C THR A 135 18.07 -31.79 1.96
N ALA A 136 18.52 -31.59 3.20
CA ALA A 136 17.73 -30.92 4.23
C ALA A 136 17.57 -29.41 3.95
N GLU A 137 18.62 -28.75 3.48
CA GLU A 137 18.62 -27.35 3.07
C GLU A 137 17.66 -27.12 1.89
N GLU A 138 17.67 -27.97 0.86
CA GLU A 138 16.74 -27.90 -0.26
C GLU A 138 15.28 -28.03 0.21
N ALA A 139 14.98 -29.04 1.03
CA ALA A 139 13.65 -29.25 1.59
C ALA A 139 13.21 -28.06 2.47
N TRP A 140 14.13 -27.47 3.23
CA TRP A 140 13.87 -26.28 4.03
C TRP A 140 13.54 -25.08 3.14
N TRP A 141 14.28 -24.82 2.06
CA TRP A 141 13.98 -23.73 1.13
C TRP A 141 12.65 -23.91 0.41
N GLU A 142 12.28 -25.14 0.04
CA GLU A 142 10.95 -25.43 -0.51
C GLU A 142 9.84 -25.08 0.50
N GLN A 143 9.99 -25.49 1.75
CA GLN A 143 9.02 -25.19 2.82
C GLN A 143 8.98 -23.69 3.13
N HIS A 144 10.15 -23.05 3.28
CA HIS A 144 10.28 -21.60 3.46
C HIS A 144 9.52 -20.86 2.37
N ASN A 145 9.75 -21.19 1.09
CA ASN A 145 9.08 -20.52 -0.01
C ASN A 145 7.57 -20.76 -0.02
N ALA A 146 7.13 -21.97 0.34
CA ALA A 146 5.71 -22.28 0.44
C ALA A 146 4.99 -21.48 1.53
N ILE A 147 5.68 -21.13 2.62
CA ILE A 147 5.15 -20.31 3.71
C ILE A 147 5.25 -18.82 3.36
N MET A 148 6.44 -18.36 2.98
CA MET A 148 6.71 -16.94 2.75
C MET A 148 5.93 -16.35 1.58
N TYR A 149 5.63 -17.17 0.56
CA TYR A 149 4.99 -16.73 -0.68
C TYR A 149 3.64 -17.38 -0.92
N ASP A 150 2.96 -17.89 0.13
CA ASP A 150 1.56 -18.31 -0.01
C ASP A 150 0.71 -17.10 -0.41
N GLU A 151 0.13 -17.15 -1.61
CA GLU A 151 -0.74 -16.11 -2.13
C GLU A 151 -1.93 -15.81 -1.19
N ALA A 152 -2.35 -16.78 -0.37
CA ALA A 152 -3.43 -16.61 0.59
C ALA A 152 -3.19 -15.48 1.59
N HIS A 153 -1.93 -15.10 1.84
CA HIS A 153 -1.58 -13.98 2.71
C HIS A 153 -1.87 -12.61 2.07
N PHE A 154 -1.90 -12.53 0.73
CA PHE A 154 -1.93 -11.26 -0.01
C PHE A 154 -3.26 -11.01 -0.74
N VAL A 155 -4.26 -11.88 -0.52
CA VAL A 155 -5.60 -11.73 -1.10
C VAL A 155 -6.40 -10.60 -0.45
N GLY A 156 -7.31 -10.00 -1.22
CA GLY A 156 -8.19 -8.92 -0.78
C GLY A 156 -7.48 -7.58 -0.58
N LEU A 157 -6.19 -7.48 -0.91
CA LEU A 157 -5.35 -6.30 -0.78
C LEU A 157 -5.28 -5.53 -2.10
N LEU A 158 -5.43 -4.21 -2.02
CA LEU A 158 -5.15 -3.29 -3.11
C LEU A 158 -3.87 -2.50 -2.77
N TYR A 159 -2.83 -2.69 -3.56
CA TYR A 159 -1.57 -1.96 -3.41
C TYR A 159 -1.71 -0.53 -3.93
N LEU A 160 -1.43 0.46 -3.07
CA LEU A 160 -1.69 1.88 -3.38
C LEU A 160 -0.45 2.74 -3.51
N CYS A 161 0.65 2.41 -2.83
CA CYS A 161 1.93 3.09 -3.01
C CYS A 161 3.11 2.20 -2.60
N HIS A 162 4.30 2.47 -3.17
CA HIS A 162 5.56 1.93 -2.68
C HIS A 162 6.33 2.99 -1.90
N LYS A 163 7.08 2.56 -0.88
CA LYS A 163 7.98 3.39 -0.07
C LYS A 163 9.45 3.25 -0.47
N GLY A 164 9.72 2.43 -1.50
CA GLY A 164 11.08 1.95 -1.83
C GLY A 164 11.37 0.63 -1.12
N CYS A 165 12.48 -0.04 -1.48
CA CYS A 165 12.88 -1.33 -0.89
C CYS A 165 11.77 -2.40 -0.89
N ALA A 166 10.87 -2.38 -1.89
CA ALA A 166 9.70 -3.26 -1.98
C ALA A 166 8.69 -3.13 -0.80
N LEU A 167 8.82 -2.15 0.08
CA LEU A 167 7.84 -1.81 1.12
C LEU A 167 6.64 -1.07 0.50
N ARG A 168 5.42 -1.43 0.89
CA ARG A 168 4.19 -0.87 0.31
C ARG A 168 3.13 -0.57 1.37
N ASP A 169 2.23 0.34 1.05
CA ASP A 169 0.97 0.47 1.78
C ASP A 169 -0.18 -0.09 0.94
N VAL A 170 -1.04 -0.84 1.60
CA VAL A 170 -2.14 -1.58 0.99
C VAL A 170 -3.46 -1.21 1.66
N LEU A 171 -4.52 -1.18 0.86
CA LEU A 171 -5.90 -1.03 1.33
C LEU A 171 -6.58 -2.38 1.31
N VAL A 172 -7.17 -2.79 2.44
CA VAL A 172 -8.00 -4.00 2.47
C VAL A 172 -9.32 -3.71 1.77
N VAL A 173 -9.53 -4.33 0.61
CA VAL A 173 -10.77 -4.23 -0.16
C VAL A 173 -11.74 -5.31 0.28
N THR A 174 -11.32 -6.57 0.37
CA THR A 174 -12.22 -7.68 0.70
C THR A 174 -11.73 -8.39 1.95
N GLY A 175 -12.62 -8.64 2.91
CA GLY A 175 -12.28 -9.30 4.18
C GLY A 175 -12.85 -8.57 5.41
N PRO A 176 -12.58 -9.09 6.62
CA PRO A 176 -13.06 -8.54 7.89
C PRO A 176 -12.41 -7.18 8.22
N ALA A 177 -11.19 -6.92 7.76
CA ALA A 177 -10.50 -5.64 7.93
C ALA A 177 -10.81 -4.62 6.81
N ARG A 178 -11.85 -4.84 6.00
CA ARG A 178 -12.21 -4.00 4.85
C ARG A 178 -12.22 -2.50 5.19
N GLY A 179 -11.55 -1.72 4.36
CA GLY A 179 -11.46 -0.27 4.45
C GLY A 179 -10.32 0.25 5.32
N THR A 180 -9.54 -0.63 5.93
CA THR A 180 -8.35 -0.26 6.71
C THR A 180 -7.08 -0.29 5.85
N MET A 181 -6.12 0.57 6.18
CA MET A 181 -4.80 0.65 5.57
C MET A 181 -3.80 -0.17 6.36
N TRP A 182 -2.94 -0.88 5.64
CA TRP A 182 -1.91 -1.76 6.20
C TRP A 182 -0.57 -1.47 5.55
N ALA A 183 0.52 -1.73 6.26
CA ALA A 183 1.87 -1.80 5.72
C ALA A 183 2.17 -3.25 5.31
N ASP A 184 2.74 -3.40 4.12
CA ASP A 184 3.38 -4.63 3.67
C ASP A 184 4.90 -4.45 3.80
N GLY A 185 5.43 -5.02 4.88
CA GLY A 185 6.84 -5.06 5.24
C GLY A 185 7.50 -6.42 4.98
N THR A 186 6.83 -7.30 4.23
CA THR A 186 7.29 -8.70 4.04
C THR A 186 8.67 -8.79 3.38
N ALA A 187 9.05 -7.81 2.57
CA ALA A 187 10.38 -7.71 1.95
C ALA A 187 11.52 -7.54 2.96
N GLU A 188 11.22 -7.08 4.18
CA GLU A 188 12.16 -6.92 5.28
C GLU A 188 11.79 -7.82 6.48
N GLU A 189 11.09 -8.93 6.24
CA GLU A 189 10.63 -9.87 7.26
C GLU A 189 9.69 -9.24 8.32
N GLY A 190 9.09 -8.08 8.01
CA GLY A 190 8.20 -7.33 8.91
C GLY A 190 6.72 -7.71 8.83
N GLY A 191 6.34 -8.63 7.95
CA GLY A 191 4.95 -9.08 7.80
C GLY A 191 3.98 -8.01 7.27
N LEU A 192 2.70 -8.21 7.59
CA LEU A 192 1.57 -7.34 7.29
C LEU A 192 1.05 -6.73 8.59
N GLU A 193 1.02 -5.40 8.67
CA GLU A 193 0.62 -4.70 9.90
C GLU A 193 -0.46 -3.64 9.63
N PRO A 194 -1.51 -3.53 10.46
CA PRO A 194 -2.48 -2.44 10.33
C PRO A 194 -1.81 -1.10 10.66
N LEU A 195 -2.00 -0.10 9.81
CA LEU A 195 -1.59 1.27 10.12
C LEU A 195 -2.55 1.85 11.15
N LEU A 196 -2.04 2.31 12.29
CA LEU A 196 -2.86 2.81 13.40
C LEU A 196 -2.80 4.34 13.51
N ASP A 197 -3.84 4.92 14.09
CA ASP A 197 -3.87 6.32 14.54
C ASP A 197 -3.22 6.50 15.91
N ASP A 198 -3.02 7.76 16.31
CA ASP A 198 -2.36 8.12 17.56
C ASP A 198 -3.08 7.52 18.79
N ASP A 199 -4.38 7.23 18.66
CA ASP A 199 -5.20 6.57 19.68
C ASP A 199 -5.23 5.03 19.57
N GLY A 200 -4.51 4.45 18.62
CA GLY A 200 -4.43 3.02 18.35
C GLY A 200 -5.54 2.49 17.43
N THR A 201 -6.42 3.34 16.90
CA THR A 201 -7.48 2.90 15.98
C THR A 201 -6.92 2.62 14.58
N PRO A 202 -7.32 1.54 13.89
CA PRO A 202 -6.91 1.31 12.51
C PRO A 202 -7.29 2.46 11.58
N LEU A 203 -6.34 2.91 10.79
CA LEU A 203 -6.53 3.96 9.80
C LEU A 203 -7.36 3.46 8.63
N GLY A 204 -8.35 4.25 8.23
CA GLY A 204 -8.91 4.19 6.88
C GLY A 204 -8.05 4.95 5.87
N PHE A 205 -8.37 4.81 4.58
CA PHE A 205 -7.69 5.54 3.50
C PHE A 205 -7.67 7.06 3.75
N ALA A 206 -8.78 7.63 4.26
CA ALA A 206 -8.86 9.06 4.49
C ALA A 206 -7.91 9.55 5.58
N GLY A 207 -7.90 8.86 6.72
CA GLY A 207 -6.98 9.19 7.81
C GLY A 207 -5.52 9.04 7.39
N TRP A 208 -5.19 7.96 6.68
CA TRP A 208 -3.85 7.71 6.14
C TRP A 208 -3.38 8.81 5.17
N TYR A 209 -4.18 9.16 4.17
CA TYR A 209 -3.82 10.19 3.20
C TYR A 209 -3.71 11.58 3.84
N ARG A 210 -4.63 11.91 4.75
CA ARG A 210 -4.64 13.19 5.48
C ARG A 210 -3.45 13.32 6.41
N ARG A 211 -3.06 12.24 7.09
CA ARG A 211 -1.86 12.24 7.94
C ARG A 211 -0.62 12.59 7.14
N TRP A 212 -0.44 12.00 5.95
CA TRP A 212 0.67 12.35 5.07
C TRP A 212 0.66 13.83 4.67
N LEU A 213 -0.49 14.40 4.31
CA LEU A 213 -0.59 15.83 4.00
C LEU A 213 -0.17 16.72 5.20
N ASP A 214 -0.60 16.35 6.41
CA ASP A 214 -0.29 17.11 7.61
C ASP A 214 1.21 16.97 8.00
N GLU A 215 1.79 15.79 7.82
CA GLU A 215 3.23 15.55 8.01
C GLU A 215 4.07 16.32 7.00
N ALA A 216 3.69 16.30 5.72
CA ALA A 216 4.29 17.10 4.67
C ALA A 216 4.28 18.59 5.02
N ALA A 217 3.13 19.11 5.46
CA ALA A 217 3.00 20.51 5.88
C ALA A 217 3.92 20.86 7.05
N ARG A 218 4.00 19.98 8.07
CA ARG A 218 4.92 20.15 9.20
C ARG A 218 6.39 20.13 8.75
N ARG A 219 6.75 19.24 7.83
CA ARG A 219 8.11 19.10 7.32
C ARG A 219 8.54 20.34 6.54
N VAL A 220 7.70 20.81 5.62
CA VAL A 220 7.92 22.04 4.85
C VAL A 220 8.10 23.24 5.78
N ALA A 221 7.22 23.40 6.78
CA ALA A 221 7.30 24.50 7.74
C ALA A 221 8.55 24.42 8.64
N GLY A 222 8.89 23.23 9.12
CA GLY A 222 10.08 23.00 9.97
C GLY A 222 11.39 23.23 9.22
N ALA A 223 11.49 22.78 7.97
CA ALA A 223 12.66 23.03 7.13
C ALA A 223 12.81 24.52 6.77
N GLY A 224 11.70 25.22 6.54
CA GLY A 224 11.69 26.67 6.33
C GLY A 224 12.21 27.45 7.53
N ALA A 225 11.87 27.03 8.75
CA ALA A 225 12.36 27.64 9.98
C ALA A 225 13.86 27.38 10.27
N ALA A 226 14.44 26.34 9.66
CA ALA A 226 15.84 25.97 9.84
C ALA A 226 16.80 26.63 8.83
N ARG A 227 16.28 27.28 7.77
CA ARG A 227 17.09 28.05 6.81
C ARG A 227 17.29 29.49 7.33
N PRO A 228 18.54 29.97 7.49
CA PRO A 228 18.84 31.32 7.98
C PRO A 228 18.45 32.43 7.02
#